data_AF-A0A7W2MIY3-F1
#
_entry.id   AF-A0A7W2MIY3-F1
#
_cell.length_a   1.000
_cell.length_b   1.000
_cell.length_c   1.000
_cell.angle_alpha   90.00
_cell.angle_beta   90.00
_cell.angle_gamma   90.00
#
_symmetry.space_group_name_H-M   'P 1'
#
loop_
_entity.id
_entity.type
_entity.pdbx_description
1 polymer ?
#
loop_
_entity_poly.entity_id
_entity_poly.type
_entity_poly.pdbx_seq_one_letter_code
_entity_poly.pdbx_strand_id
1 'polypeptide(L)'
;MKLTYNRAEHLVCDQARNEMVVNSIKQSVNNDRSVMVLTERKEHIELLAKMMTNKGIKVVELHGGISTKRRQEGIALLSDKAEGDEALVILTT
;
A
#
# COMPACT_ATOMS: atom_id res chain seq x y z
N MET A 1 -30.93 10.05 -16.56
CA MET A 1 -30.01 10.15 -15.40
C MET A 1 -29.37 8.77 -15.19
N LYS A 2 -28.24 8.49 -15.87
CA LYS A 2 -27.50 7.23 -15.66
C LYS A 2 -26.66 7.42 -14.40
N LEU A 3 -27.09 6.83 -13.29
CA LEU A 3 -26.23 6.58 -12.14
C LEU A 3 -25.24 5.50 -12.57
N THR A 4 -24.11 5.91 -13.14
CA THR A 4 -22.98 5.02 -13.35
C THR A 4 -22.40 4.71 -11.97
N TYR A 5 -22.94 3.69 -11.32
CA TYR A 5 -22.47 3.24 -10.01
C TYR A 5 -21.06 2.67 -10.20
N ASN A 6 -20.02 3.45 -9.87
CA ASN A 6 -18.64 3.01 -9.93
C ASN A 6 -18.43 1.91 -8.88
N ARG A 7 -18.53 0.64 -9.29
CA ARG A 7 -18.37 -0.55 -8.43
C ARG A 7 -17.13 -0.50 -7.52
N ALA A 8 -16.07 0.18 -7.94
CA ALA A 8 -14.82 0.28 -7.19
C ALA A 8 -14.89 1.27 -6.01
N GLU A 9 -15.77 2.28 -6.00
CA GLU A 9 -15.85 3.26 -4.91
C GLU A 9 -16.30 2.61 -3.60
N HIS A 10 -17.29 1.72 -3.67
CA HIS A 10 -17.73 0.96 -2.51
C HIS A 10 -16.60 0.11 -1.93
N LEU A 11 -15.70 -0.40 -2.77
CA LEU A 11 -14.58 -1.23 -2.34
C LEU A 11 -13.47 -0.43 -1.67
N VAL A 12 -13.23 0.81 -2.08
CA VAL A 12 -12.24 1.70 -1.45
C VAL A 12 -12.74 2.16 -0.08
N CYS A 13 -14.05 2.45 0.03
CA CYS A 13 -14.65 2.95 1.27
C CYS A 13 -15.12 1.84 2.23
N ASP A 14 -14.95 0.55 1.88
CA ASP A 14 -15.29 -0.56 2.75
C ASP A 14 -14.25 -0.71 3.87
N GLN A 15 -14.54 -0.05 4.99
CA GLN A 15 -13.66 -0.01 6.16
C GLN A 15 -13.35 -1.42 6.70
N ALA A 16 -14.35 -2.31 6.78
CA ALA A 16 -14.16 -3.65 7.32
C ALA A 16 -13.21 -4.46 6.43
N ARG A 17 -13.36 -4.35 5.11
CA ARG A 17 -12.41 -4.95 4.16
C ARG A 17 -11.01 -4.38 4.33
N ASN A 18 -10.87 -3.07 4.41
CA ASN A 18 -9.56 -2.42 4.52
C ASN A 18 -8.85 -2.82 5.82
N GLU A 19 -9.58 -2.96 6.91
CA GLU A 19 -9.04 -3.48 8.17
C GLU A 19 -8.55 -4.92 8.04
N MET A 20 -9.30 -5.80 7.37
CA MET A 20 -8.85 -7.17 7.09
C MET A 20 -7.57 -7.20 6.26
N VAL A 21 -7.49 -6.39 5.21
CA VAL A 21 -6.29 -6.26 4.37
C VAL A 21 -5.11 -5.80 5.21
N VAL A 22 -5.25 -4.69 5.94
CA VAL A 22 -4.16 -4.10 6.74
C VAL A 22 -3.70 -5.06 7.85
N ASN A 23 -4.61 -5.78 8.51
CA ASN A 23 -4.23 -6.75 9.54
C ASN A 23 -3.48 -7.95 8.96
N SER A 24 -3.87 -8.43 7.76
CA SER A 24 -3.17 -9.52 7.07
C SER A 24 -1.75 -9.12 6.65
N ILE A 25 -1.59 -7.86 6.24
CA ILE A 25 -0.29 -7.27 5.90
C ILE A 25 0.57 -7.14 7.15
N LYS A 26 0.00 -6.63 8.25
CA LYS A 26 0.69 -6.57 9.55
C LYS A 26 1.22 -7.93 9.98
N GLN A 27 0.40 -8.97 9.87
CA GLN A 27 0.83 -10.33 10.20
C GLN A 27 1.98 -10.81 9.32
N SER A 28 1.97 -10.48 8.03
CA SER A 28 3.05 -10.85 7.11
C SER A 28 4.35 -10.13 7.43
N VAL A 29 4.28 -8.83 7.70
CA VAL A 29 5.44 -8.01 8.12
C VAL A 29 6.03 -8.51 9.43
N ASN A 30 5.18 -8.84 10.42
CA ASN A 30 5.62 -9.41 11.70
C ASN A 30 6.30 -10.78 11.57
N ASN A 31 6.11 -11.46 10.43
CA ASN A 31 6.78 -12.71 10.10
C ASN A 31 7.97 -12.49 9.15
N ASP A 32 8.52 -11.27 9.12
CA ASP A 32 9.64 -10.84 8.28
C ASP A 32 9.41 -10.99 6.76
N ARG A 33 8.15 -10.95 6.32
CA ARG A 33 7.79 -11.03 4.90
C ARG A 33 7.44 -9.67 4.33
N SER A 34 8.14 -9.27 3.28
CA SER A 34 7.74 -8.12 2.46
C SER A 34 6.40 -8.37 1.76
N VAL A 35 5.63 -7.30 1.55
CA VAL A 35 4.32 -7.33 0.92
C VAL A 35 4.24 -6.29 -0.18
N MET A 36 3.72 -6.69 -1.34
CA MET A 36 3.32 -5.76 -2.40
C MET A 36 1.79 -5.73 -2.52
N VAL A 37 1.22 -4.53 -2.50
CA VAL A 37 -0.22 -4.28 -2.62
C VAL A 37 -0.46 -3.54 -3.92
N LEU A 38 -1.32 -4.12 -4.75
CA LEU A 38 -1.74 -3.55 -6.02
C LEU A 38 -3.19 -3.05 -5.88
N THR A 39 -3.45 -1.82 -6.34
CA THR A 39 -4.82 -1.31 -6.39
C THR A 39 -5.00 -0.34 -7.55
N GLU A 40 -6.12 -0.42 -8.26
CA GLU A 40 -6.38 0.41 -9.44
C GLU A 40 -6.48 1.93 -9.15
N ARG A 41 -6.60 2.34 -7.88
CA ARG A 41 -6.93 3.73 -7.50
C ARG A 41 -5.90 4.32 -6.55
N LYS A 42 -5.42 5.52 -6.90
CA LYS A 42 -4.52 6.32 -6.07
C LYS A 42 -5.11 6.62 -4.67
N GLU A 43 -6.39 7.00 -4.61
CA GLU A 43 -7.08 7.32 -3.34
C GLU A 43 -7.05 6.14 -2.35
N HIS A 44 -7.09 4.91 -2.87
CA HIS A 44 -7.02 3.71 -2.04
C HIS A 44 -5.60 3.47 -1.50
N ILE A 45 -4.56 3.80 -2.28
CA ILE A 45 -3.18 3.81 -1.79
C ILE A 45 -3.05 4.75 -0.60
N GLU A 46 -3.53 6.00 -0.74
CA GLU A 46 -3.44 7.01 0.32
C GLU A 46 -4.18 6.55 1.60
N LEU A 47 -5.36 5.96 1.44
CA LEU A 47 -6.13 5.39 2.55
C LEU A 47 -5.39 4.25 3.25
N LEU A 48 -4.91 3.25 2.50
CA LEU A 48 -4.19 2.11 3.04
C LEU A 48 -2.86 2.52 3.68
N ALA A 49 -2.12 3.44 3.06
CA ALA A 49 -0.87 4.00 3.58
C ALA A 49 -1.10 4.65 4.95
N LYS A 50 -2.15 5.47 5.07
CA LYS A 50 -2.54 6.10 6.34
C LYS A 50 -2.92 5.06 7.40
N MET A 51 -3.73 4.07 7.05
CA MET A 51 -4.14 2.99 7.98
C MET A 51 -2.94 2.17 8.48
N MET A 52 -1.99 1.86 7.59
CA MET A 52 -0.77 1.13 7.91
C MET A 52 0.17 1.95 8.79
N THR A 53 0.39 3.23 8.44
CA THR A 53 1.23 4.15 9.21
C THR A 53 0.70 4.32 10.64
N ASN A 54 -0.62 4.44 10.81
CA ASN A 54 -1.28 4.50 12.13
C ASN A 54 -1.05 3.23 12.97
N LYS A 55 -0.71 2.09 12.35
CA LYS A 55 -0.38 0.83 13.03
C LYS A 55 1.13 0.61 13.17
N GLY A 56 1.96 1.61 12.83
CA GLY A 56 3.42 1.56 12.91
C GLY A 56 4.08 0.79 11.76
N ILE A 57 3.34 0.49 10.68
CA ILE A 57 3.87 -0.22 9.52
C ILE A 57 4.47 0.80 8.57
N LYS A 58 5.76 0.63 8.23
CA LYS A 58 6.44 1.48 7.24
C LYS A 58 6.01 1.08 5.83
N VAL A 59 5.66 2.07 5.02
CA VAL A 59 5.13 1.88 3.67
C VAL A 59 5.94 2.69 2.66
N VAL A 60 6.18 2.10 1.50
CA VAL A 60 6.69 2.78 0.30
C VAL A 60 5.58 2.86 -0.74
N GLU A 61 5.19 4.08 -1.08
CA GLU A 61 4.18 4.35 -2.10
C GLU A 61 4.84 4.56 -3.47
N LEU A 62 4.39 3.81 -4.47
CA LEU A 62 4.83 3.90 -5.86
C LEU A 62 3.61 4.12 -6.75
N HIS A 63 3.21 5.37 -6.98
CA HIS A 63 2.11 5.70 -7.90
C HIS A 63 2.44 6.93 -8.74
N GLY A 64 1.70 7.15 -9.83
CA GLY A 64 1.97 8.24 -10.78
C GLY A 64 1.90 9.67 -10.23
N GLY A 65 1.59 9.84 -8.94
CA GLY A 65 1.47 11.15 -8.27
C GLY A 65 2.65 11.53 -7.39
N ILE A 66 3.67 10.68 -7.24
CA ILE A 66 4.89 11.01 -6.48
C ILE A 66 5.97 11.61 -7.38
N SER A 67 6.87 12.42 -6.82
CA SER A 67 7.97 12.99 -7.59
C SER A 67 8.92 11.92 -8.12
N THR A 68 9.58 12.20 -9.25
CA THR A 68 10.59 11.31 -9.84
C THR A 68 11.66 10.90 -8.84
N LYS A 69 12.11 11.84 -7.99
CA LYS A 69 13.08 11.57 -6.93
C LYS A 69 12.57 10.54 -5.92
N ARG A 70 11.36 10.72 -5.39
CA ARG A 70 10.76 9.75 -4.44
C ARG A 70 10.51 8.39 -5.07
N ARG A 71 10.13 8.36 -6.35
CA ARG A 71 9.98 7.12 -7.11
C ARG A 71 11.32 6.38 -7.21
N GLN A 72 12.40 7.09 -7.54
CA GLN A 72 13.75 6.51 -7.63
C GLN A 72 14.23 6.00 -6.27
N GLU A 73 14.03 6.76 -5.19
CA GLU A 73 14.33 6.33 -3.82
C GLU A 73 13.58 5.05 -3.44
N GLY A 74 12.28 5.00 -3.75
CA GLY A 74 11.45 3.82 -3.51
C GLY A 74 11.91 2.59 -4.31
N ILE A 75 12.30 2.77 -5.57
CA ILE A 75 12.84 1.68 -6.41
C ILE A 75 14.20 1.22 -5.91
N ALA A 76 15.09 2.13 -5.51
CA ALA A 76 16.41 1.78 -4.97
C ALA A 76 16.27 0.92 -3.71
N LEU A 77 15.32 1.25 -2.84
CA LEU A 77 15.02 0.46 -1.64
C LEU A 77 14.61 -0.99 -1.96
N LEU A 78 14.06 -1.25 -3.16
CA LEU A 78 13.73 -2.60 -3.61
C LEU A 78 14.93 -3.35 -4.13
N SER A 79 15.80 -2.67 -4.87
CA SER A 79 16.99 -3.25 -5.49
C SER A 79 18.08 -3.58 -4.47
N ASP A 80 18.18 -2.78 -3.42
CA ASP A 80 19.28 -2.87 -2.44
C ASP A 80 18.92 -3.70 -1.19
N LYS A 81 17.74 -4.34 -1.18
CA LYS A 81 17.29 -5.10 0.00
C LYS A 81 18.17 -6.34 0.21
N ALA A 82 18.92 -6.35 1.30
CA ALA A 82 19.78 -7.45 1.72
C ALA A 82 19.04 -8.48 2.59
N GLU A 83 19.63 -9.66 2.73
CA GLU A 83 19.15 -10.69 3.64
C GLU A 83 19.31 -10.20 5.10
N GLY A 84 18.19 -10.08 5.82
CA GLY A 84 18.14 -9.52 7.18
C GLY A 84 17.58 -8.10 7.30
N ASP A 85 17.29 -7.42 6.18
CA ASP A 85 16.63 -6.12 6.21
C ASP A 85 15.16 -6.23 6.64
N GLU A 86 14.66 -5.21 7.35
CA GLU A 86 13.25 -5.11 7.79
C GLU A 86 12.25 -5.35 6.65
N ALA A 87 11.18 -6.10 6.92
CA ALA A 87 10.12 -6.38 5.95
C ALA A 87 9.51 -5.08 5.38
N LEU A 88 9.33 -5.05 4.06
CA LEU A 88 8.88 -3.85 3.35
C LEU A 88 7.44 -4.00 2.86
N VAL A 89 6.63 -2.96 3.03
CA VAL A 89 5.31 -2.86 2.38
C VAL A 89 5.36 -1.86 1.25
N ILE A 90 4.93 -2.29 0.06
CA ILE A 90 4.89 -1.47 -1.16
C ILE A 90 3.45 -1.33 -1.59
N LEU A 91 2.99 -0.11 -1.84
CA LEU A 91 1.68 0.16 -2.43
C LEU A 91 1.88 0.76 -3.82
N THR A 92 1.28 0.15 -4.84
CA THR A 92 1.33 0.68 -6.21
C THR A 92 -0.01 0.57 -6.92
N THR A 93 -0.21 1.50 -7.85
CA THR A 93 -1.28 1.43 -8.85
C THR A 93 -0.84 0.65 -10.07
#